data_AF-A0A849WV04-F1
#
_entry.id   AF-A0A849WV04-F1
#
_cell.length_a   1.000
_cell.length_b   1.000
_cell.length_c   1.000
_cell.angle_alpha   90.00
_cell.angle_beta   90.00
_cell.angle_gamma   90.00
#
_symmetry.space_group_name_H-M   'P 1'
#
loop_
_entity.id
_entity.type
_entity.pdbx_description
1 polymer ?
#
loop_
_entity_poly.entity_id
_entity_poly.type
_entity_poly.pdbx_seq_one_letter_code
_entity_poly.pdbx_strand_id
1 'polypeptide(L)' 'APQVNAALRRLVWKKARNKCENCHSVYALEIDHRIPRALGGATDTTSLLCRSCNQQAAIQAFGLRKMEPHLGP' A
#
# COMPACT_ATOMS: atom_id res chain seq x y z
N ALA A 1 5.19 -5.62 -0.45
CA ALA A 1 3.82 -6.05 -0.76
C ALA A 1 3.40 -7.27 0.07
N PRO A 2 2.13 -7.34 0.52
CA PRO A 2 1.51 -8.49 1.17
C PRO A 2 1.43 -9.72 0.26
N GLN A 3 1.58 -10.90 0.84
CA GLN A 3 1.25 -12.15 0.14
C GLN A 3 -0.27 -12.29 0.09
N VAL A 4 -0.86 -11.99 -1.07
CA VAL A 4 -2.31 -12.04 -1.28
C VAL A 4 -2.68 -13.13 -2.27
N ASN A 5 -3.67 -13.95 -1.92
CA ASN A 5 -4.23 -14.91 -2.86
C ASN A 5 -5.15 -14.21 -3.88
N ALA A 6 -5.54 -14.93 -4.95
CA ALA A 6 -6.35 -14.35 -6.01
C ALA A 6 -7.74 -13.86 -5.55
N ALA A 7 -8.33 -14.48 -4.54
CA ALA A 7 -9.63 -14.09 -4.01
C ALA A 7 -9.54 -12.77 -3.25
N LEU A 8 -8.57 -12.65 -2.34
CA LEU A 8 -8.28 -11.42 -1.61
C LEU A 8 -7.89 -10.28 -2.55
N ARG A 9 -7.07 -10.57 -3.58
CA ARG A 9 -6.73 -9.58 -4.61
C ARG A 9 -7.98 -9.01 -5.27
N ARG A 10 -8.91 -9.85 -5.75
CA ARG A 10 -10.16 -9.38 -6.36
C ARG A 10 -11.02 -8.58 -5.38
N LEU A 11 -11.11 -9.01 -4.12
CA LEU A 11 -11.88 -8.33 -3.09
C LEU A 11 -11.37 -6.91 -2.85
N VAL A 12 -10.05 -6.76 -2.65
CA VAL A 12 -9.41 -5.45 -2.41
C VAL A 12 -9.64 -4.51 -3.60
N TRP A 13 -9.39 -4.97 -4.83
CA TRP A 13 -9.61 -4.16 -6.03
C TRP A 13 -11.07 -3.73 -6.21
N LYS A 14 -12.02 -4.65 -5.97
CA LYS A 14 -13.45 -4.35 -6.05
C LYS A 14 -13.87 -3.31 -5.01
N LYS A 15 -13.44 -3.48 -3.75
CA LYS A 15 -13.74 -2.55 -2.65
C LYS A 15 -13.21 -1.15 -2.95
N ALA A 16 -11.99 -1.06 -3.44
CA ALA A 16 -11.33 0.19 -3.79
C ALA A 16 -11.83 0.84 -5.10
N ARG A 17 -12.77 0.19 -5.81
CA ARG A 17 -13.31 0.63 -7.10
C ARG A 17 -12.21 0.95 -8.12
N ASN A 18 -11.15 0.14 -8.15
CA ASN A 18 -9.96 0.32 -8.99
C ASN A 18 -9.26 1.69 -8.83
N LYS A 19 -9.31 2.27 -7.62
CA LYS A 19 -8.68 3.55 -7.29
C LYS A 19 -7.90 3.45 -5.99
N CYS A 20 -6.90 4.30 -5.81
CA CYS A 20 -6.21 4.45 -4.53
C CYS A 20 -7.24 4.83 -3.45
N GLU A 21 -7.28 4.07 -2.36
CA GLU A 21 -8.20 4.31 -1.24
C GLU A 21 -7.86 5.60 -0.46
N ASN A 22 -6.67 6.19 -0.67
CA ASN A 22 -6.26 7.45 -0.03
C ASN A 22 -6.53 8.69 -0.91
N CYS A 23 -6.12 8.67 -2.19
CA CYS A 23 -6.15 9.85 -3.05
C CYS A 23 -6.98 9.70 -4.33
N HIS A 24 -7.63 8.55 -4.52
CA HIS A 24 -8.44 8.20 -5.69
C HIS A 24 -7.70 8.14 -7.04
N SER A 25 -6.36 8.24 -7.04
CA SER A 25 -5.54 8.02 -8.23
C SER A 25 -5.82 6.64 -8.85
N VAL A 26 -5.70 6.54 -10.17
CA VAL A 26 -5.76 5.27 -10.92
C VAL A 26 -4.38 4.80 -11.39
N TYR A 27 -3.32 5.54 -11.06
CA TYR A 27 -1.95 5.29 -11.51
C TYR A 27 -1.12 4.55 -10.46
N ALA A 28 -0.25 3.64 -10.93
CA ALA A 28 0.71 2.88 -10.12
C ALA A 28 0.09 2.28 -8.84
N LEU A 29 -1.04 1.59 -9.01
CA LEU A 29 -1.80 0.98 -7.93
C LEU A 29 -1.21 -0.36 -7.50
N GLU A 30 -1.00 -0.51 -6.21
CA GLU A 30 -0.49 -1.71 -5.57
C GLU A 30 -1.36 -2.06 -4.36
N ILE A 31 -1.51 -3.35 -4.08
CA ILE A 31 -2.07 -3.77 -2.80
C ILE A 31 -0.93 -3.68 -1.80
N ASP A 32 -1.11 -2.89 -0.74
CA ASP A 32 -0.16 -2.83 0.36
C ASP A 32 -0.86 -2.91 1.73
N HIS A 33 -0.07 -3.10 2.78
CA HIS A 33 -0.55 -3.08 4.14
C HIS A 33 -0.82 -1.63 4.56
N ARG A 34 -1.97 -1.40 5.19
CA ARG A 34 -2.26 -0.09 5.79
C ARG A 34 -1.29 0.25 6.92
N ILE A 35 -0.93 -0.75 7.72
CA ILE A 35 0.13 -0.67 8.72
C ILE A 35 1.31 -1.45 8.17
N PRO A 36 2.52 -0.89 8.10
CA PRO A 36 3.67 -1.65 7.63
C PRO A 36 3.85 -2.97 8.39
N ARG A 37 4.19 -4.05 7.68
CA ARG A 37 4.40 -5.38 8.28
C ARG A 37 5.41 -5.37 9.43
N ALA A 38 6.46 -4.55 9.32
CA ALA A 38 7.47 -4.40 10.37
C ALA A 38 6.93 -3.78 11.68
N LEU A 39 5.73 -3.18 11.64
CA LEU A 39 5.01 -2.64 12.79
C LEU A 39 3.83 -3.53 13.21
N GLY A 40 3.78 -4.79 12.77
CA GLY A 40 2.72 -5.73 13.11
C GLY A 40 1.49 -5.67 12.19
N GLY A 41 1.59 -5.03 11.02
CA GLY A 41 0.48 -4.98 10.06
C GLY A 41 0.08 -6.37 9.53
N ALA A 42 -1.20 -6.68 9.63
CA ALA A 42 -1.77 -7.96 9.20
C ALA A 42 -2.29 -7.90 7.74
N THR A 43 -2.24 -9.04 7.04
CA THR A 43 -2.59 -9.16 5.61
C THR A 43 -4.08 -8.89 5.33
N ASP A 44 -4.95 -9.13 6.30
CA ASP A 44 -6.38 -8.84 6.25
C ASP A 44 -6.71 -7.33 6.27
N THR A 45 -5.78 -6.50 6.74
CA THR A 45 -5.89 -5.03 6.75
C THR A 45 -5.33 -4.34 5.49
N THR A 46 -5.11 -5.11 4.41
CA THR A 46 -4.53 -4.59 3.16
C THR A 46 -5.50 -3.67 2.40
N SER A 47 -4.94 -2.70 1.68
CA SER A 47 -5.66 -1.65 0.94
C SER A 47 -5.04 -1.45 -0.44
N LEU A 48 -5.80 -0.95 -1.41
CA LEU A 48 -5.29 -0.56 -2.72
C LEU A 48 -4.77 0.87 -2.65
N LEU A 49 -3.47 1.07 -2.80
CA LEU A 49 -2.81 2.38 -2.71
C LEU A 49 -2.02 2.67 -3.99
N CYS A 50 -1.91 3.94 -4.38
CA CYS A 50 -0.91 4.32 -5.36
C CYS A 50 0.47 4.34 -4.70
N ARG A 51 1.52 4.14 -5.52
CA ARG A 51 2.92 4.18 -5.08
C ARG A 51 3.26 5.41 -4.23
N SER A 52 2.81 6.59 -4.63
CA SER A 52 3.06 7.85 -3.91
C SER A 52 2.46 7.86 -2.50
N CYS A 53 1.18 7.48 -2.35
CA CYS A 53 0.54 7.37 -1.04
C CYS A 53 1.20 6.30 -0.15
N ASN A 54 1.61 5.17 -0.75
CA ASN A 54 2.31 4.11 -0.03
C ASN A 54 3.68 4.57 0.48
N GLN A 55 4.47 5.22 -0.38
CA GLN A 55 5.77 5.78 -0.02
C GLN A 55 5.64 6.86 1.08
N GLN A 56 4.64 7.74 0.97
CA GLN A 56 4.38 8.76 1.99
C GLN A 56 4.06 8.13 3.36
N ALA A 57 3.19 7.11 3.38
CA ALA A 57 2.87 6.39 4.61
C ALA A 57 4.12 5.71 5.21
N ALA A 58 4.97 5.13 4.37
CA ALA A 58 6.22 4.51 4.81
C ALA A 58 7.21 5.54 5.37
N ILE A 59 7.35 6.72 4.74
CA ILE A 59 8.18 7.83 5.26
C ILE A 59 7.66 8.30 6.61
N GLN A 60 6.34 8.42 6.79
CA GLN A 60 5.74 8.81 8.08
C GLN A 60 6.01 7.76 9.16
N ALA A 61 5.95 6.47 8.83
CA ALA A 61 6.15 5.39 9.79
C ALA A 61 7.62 5.13 10.16
N PHE A 62 8.54 5.30 9.21
CA PHE A 62 9.95 4.88 9.36
C PHE A 62 10.96 6.02 9.30
N GLY A 63 10.53 7.21 8.89
CA GLY A 63 11.38 8.37 8.65
C GLY A 63 12.03 8.35 7.27
N LEU A 64 12.33 9.55 6.74
CA LEU A 64 12.88 9.74 5.40
C LEU A 64 14.22 9.02 5.21
N ARG A 65 15.17 9.16 6.14
CA ARG A 65 16.50 8.53 6.02
C ARG A 65 16.45 7.01 5.84
N LYS A 66 15.49 6.35 6.48
CA LYS A 66 15.31 4.89 6.36
C LYS A 66 14.65 4.52 5.03
N MET A 67 13.81 5.40 4.50
CA MET A 67 13.05 5.12 3.28
C MET A 67 13.76 5.56 2.00
N GLU A 68 14.69 6.50 2.07
CA GLU A 68 15.40 7.10 0.93
C GLU A 68 15.94 6.07 -0.09
N PRO A 69 16.58 4.94 0.31
CA PRO A 69 17.04 3.93 -0.65
C PRO A 69 15.91 3.21 -1.42
N HIS A 70 14.67 3.34 -0.96
CA HIS A 70 13.47 2.70 -1.51
C HIS A 70 12.57 3.68 -2.28
N LEU A 71 12.91 4.97 -2.30
CA LEU A 71 12.18 6.02 -3.04
C LEU A 71 12.71 6.13 -4.48
N GLY A 72 12.70 5.04 -5.23
CA GLY A 72 13.03 5.07 -6.66
C GLY A 72 11.93 5.78 -7.49
N PRO A 73 12.22 6.10 -8.77
CA PRO A 73 11.24 6.61 -9.74
C PRO A 73 10.19 5.56 -10.08
#